data_AF-A0A1Y2VBJ3-F1
#
_entry.id   AF-A0A1Y2VBJ3-F1
#
_cell.length_a   1.000
_cell.length_b   1.000
_cell.length_c   1.000
_cell.angle_alpha   90.00
_cell.angle_beta   90.00
_cell.angle_gamma   90.00
#
_symmetry.space_group_name_H-M   'P 1'
#
loop_
_entity.id
_entity.type
_entity.pdbx_description
1 polymer ?
#
loop_
_entity_poly.entity_id
_entity_poly.type
_entity_poly.pdbx_seq_one_letter_code
_entity_poly.pdbx_strand_id
1 'polypeptide(L)'
;MLPDPSISVLGPDPTHRKCILNGNAFQQDVIQSFNGWQYAAFYSSLLEDASKEPLYIHLSRRKLPEGKWETLVFDDYPQTTDDGHNTVQLGVCPGDGTIHLSYDHHCDVLRYRHSQPGVAQNPKSFAWSASLFTPHLSRLPGLGAEHDELFSYITYPRFVQLGTNLLFSFRTGKAGLGDDHVAVYSAQTQNGGGGGGGGGGGGAYKYEVLGTNLQGVDNNPYIHGLDYRNGRLHATWVYRGFVHYEGWDDPLDTKHKQQRGPNSAENNHNICYAYSDDGGRTWKNGAGELIADLAKGESARPDSKGIVAFDIPKGSGLSNQEAQAVDGEGGVHVLNRDAVDGEQKWKHYYRSPDG
;
A
#
# COMPACT_ATOMS: atom_id res chain seq x y z
N MET A 1 18.62 -25.55 -15.47
CA MET A 1 18.71 -25.46 -14.00
C MET A 1 18.84 -23.98 -13.68
N LEU A 2 17.95 -23.42 -12.87
CA LEU A 2 18.13 -22.06 -12.37
C LEU A 2 19.35 -22.05 -11.43
N PRO A 3 20.14 -20.98 -11.37
CA PRO A 3 21.21 -20.86 -10.39
C PRO A 3 20.64 -20.92 -8.97
N ASP A 4 21.46 -21.37 -8.02
CA ASP A 4 21.08 -21.32 -6.60
C ASP A 4 20.76 -19.88 -6.20
N PRO A 5 19.71 -19.66 -5.38
CA PRO A 5 19.35 -18.33 -4.94
C PRO A 5 20.47 -17.73 -4.08
N SER A 6 20.78 -16.45 -4.30
CA SER A 6 21.64 -15.70 -3.39
C SER A 6 20.82 -15.27 -2.16
N ILE A 7 21.37 -15.49 -0.97
CA ILE A 7 20.71 -15.13 0.29
C ILE A 7 21.39 -13.89 0.87
N SER A 8 20.58 -12.92 1.30
CA SER A 8 21.03 -11.74 2.02
C SER A 8 20.09 -11.48 3.19
N VAL A 9 20.65 -11.33 4.39
CA VAL A 9 19.88 -11.21 5.64
C VAL A 9 19.79 -9.73 6.03
N LEU A 10 18.56 -9.25 6.29
CA LEU A 10 18.26 -7.88 6.69
C LEU A 10 18.34 -7.66 8.22
N GLY A 11 17.98 -8.68 8.99
CA GLY A 11 17.91 -8.61 10.44
C GLY A 11 17.06 -9.76 11.01
N PRO A 12 16.95 -9.85 12.34
CA PRO A 12 16.06 -10.81 12.99
C PRO A 12 14.59 -10.43 12.79
N ASP A 13 13.73 -11.43 12.62
CA ASP A 13 12.28 -11.25 12.64
C ASP A 13 11.76 -11.45 14.09
N PRO A 14 10.78 -10.67 14.57
CA PRO A 14 10.26 -10.79 15.94
C PRO A 14 9.69 -12.18 16.23
N THR A 15 10.17 -12.85 17.29
CA THR A 15 9.79 -14.25 17.59
C THR A 15 8.77 -14.42 18.71
N HIS A 16 8.44 -13.34 19.42
CA HIS A 16 7.63 -13.39 20.64
C HIS A 16 6.14 -13.06 20.40
N ARG A 17 5.79 -12.64 19.18
CA ARG A 17 4.44 -12.19 18.80
C ARG A 17 3.62 -13.31 18.18
N LYS A 18 2.30 -13.20 18.30
CA LYS A 18 1.36 -14.13 17.64
C LYS A 18 1.13 -13.73 16.18
N CYS A 19 1.10 -12.42 15.91
CA CYS A 19 0.89 -11.90 14.57
C CYS A 19 2.24 -11.63 13.89
N ILE A 20 2.29 -11.91 12.59
CA ILE A 20 3.43 -11.56 11.73
C ILE A 20 3.22 -10.11 11.26
N LEU A 21 4.24 -9.26 11.41
CA LEU A 21 4.23 -7.89 10.89
C LEU A 21 5.04 -7.69 9.59
N ASN A 22 5.98 -8.60 9.31
CA ASN A 22 6.87 -8.53 8.16
C ASN A 22 6.53 -9.62 7.14
N GLY A 23 6.52 -9.29 5.85
CA GLY A 23 6.31 -10.25 4.76
C GLY A 23 4.87 -10.69 4.54
N ASN A 24 3.88 -9.96 5.07
CA ASN A 24 2.48 -10.17 4.71
C ASN A 24 2.23 -9.81 3.23
N ALA A 25 1.29 -10.49 2.57
CA ALA A 25 0.97 -10.24 1.15
C ALA A 25 0.51 -8.79 0.87
N PHE A 26 -0.11 -8.13 1.85
CA PHE A 26 -0.54 -6.73 1.78
C PHE A 26 0.56 -5.74 2.22
N GLN A 27 1.76 -6.21 2.58
CA GLN A 27 2.96 -5.39 2.72
C GLN A 27 3.64 -5.22 1.36
N GLN A 28 2.92 -4.62 0.42
CA GLN A 28 3.29 -4.61 -0.99
C GLN A 28 4.46 -3.68 -1.25
N ASP A 29 5.37 -4.14 -2.11
CA ASP A 29 6.59 -3.42 -2.49
C ASP A 29 7.41 -2.91 -1.31
N VAL A 30 7.46 -3.67 -0.20
CA VAL A 30 8.28 -3.30 0.97
C VAL A 30 9.79 -3.43 0.69
N ILE A 31 10.16 -4.11 -0.39
CA ILE A 31 11.51 -4.15 -0.95
C ILE A 31 11.47 -3.51 -2.33
N GLN A 32 12.08 -2.34 -2.49
CA GLN A 32 12.09 -1.60 -3.77
C GLN A 32 13.51 -1.37 -4.27
N SER A 33 13.69 -1.42 -5.59
CA SER A 33 14.96 -1.05 -6.22
C SER A 33 14.81 0.27 -6.95
N PHE A 34 15.78 1.17 -6.78
CA PHE A 34 15.81 2.48 -7.43
C PHE A 34 17.26 2.88 -7.71
N ASN A 35 17.56 3.30 -8.94
CA ASN A 35 18.89 3.77 -9.37
C ASN A 35 20.08 2.89 -8.96
N GLY A 36 19.94 1.56 -9.07
CA GLY A 36 21.00 0.61 -8.72
C GLY A 36 21.20 0.39 -7.22
N TRP A 37 20.27 0.86 -6.40
CA TRP A 37 20.16 0.57 -4.97
C TRP A 37 18.88 -0.19 -4.69
N GLN A 38 18.85 -0.90 -3.57
CA GLN A 38 17.67 -1.58 -3.05
C GLN A 38 17.40 -1.10 -1.63
N TYR A 39 16.13 -0.93 -1.31
CA TYR A 39 15.61 -0.43 -0.04
C TYR A 39 14.64 -1.46 0.53
N ALA A 40 14.63 -1.63 1.84
CA ALA A 40 13.71 -2.52 2.53
C ALA A 40 13.29 -1.92 3.88
N ALA A 41 12.00 -1.99 4.21
CA ALA A 41 11.47 -1.59 5.52
C ALA A 41 10.92 -2.80 6.26
N PHE A 42 11.17 -2.90 7.57
CA PHE A 42 10.67 -3.99 8.42
C PHE A 42 10.64 -3.59 9.89
N TYR A 43 9.91 -4.35 10.71
CA TYR A 43 9.94 -4.23 12.15
C TYR A 43 10.98 -5.16 12.77
N SER A 44 11.76 -4.65 13.71
CA SER A 44 12.71 -5.43 14.53
C SER A 44 12.90 -4.75 15.89
N SER A 45 13.44 -5.48 16.86
CA SER A 45 13.90 -4.91 18.13
C SER A 45 15.21 -4.13 17.93
N LEU A 46 15.49 -3.15 18.81
CA LEU A 46 16.77 -2.42 18.83
C LEU A 46 17.95 -3.28 19.29
N LEU A 47 17.65 -4.35 20.03
CA LEU A 47 18.63 -5.29 20.55
C LEU A 47 18.73 -6.48 19.59
N GLU A 48 19.87 -7.15 19.53
CA GLU A 48 20.04 -8.34 18.70
C GLU A 48 19.08 -9.49 19.07
N ASP A 49 18.48 -9.43 20.27
CA ASP A 49 17.49 -10.38 20.75
C ASP A 49 16.09 -10.10 20.14
N ALA A 50 15.66 -10.98 19.24
CA ALA A 50 14.38 -10.95 18.54
C ALA A 50 13.14 -11.13 19.45
N SER A 51 13.33 -11.50 20.73
CA SER A 51 12.26 -11.66 21.71
C SER A 51 11.89 -10.36 22.44
N LYS A 52 12.57 -9.24 22.13
CA LYS A 52 12.42 -7.99 22.88
C LYS A 52 11.39 -7.04 22.25
N GLU A 53 10.66 -6.38 23.14
CA GLU A 53 9.73 -5.28 22.85
C GLU A 53 10.34 -3.95 23.33
N PRO A 54 9.86 -2.80 22.82
CA PRO A 54 8.97 -2.67 21.66
C PRO A 54 9.72 -2.94 20.34
N LEU A 55 8.96 -3.13 19.26
CA LEU A 55 9.50 -3.17 17.91
C LEU A 55 9.61 -1.76 17.31
N TYR A 56 10.55 -1.57 16.40
CA TYR A 56 10.80 -0.31 15.72
C TYR A 56 10.95 -0.52 14.23
N ILE A 57 10.76 0.56 13.46
CA ILE A 57 10.92 0.51 12.00
C ILE A 57 12.41 0.59 11.67
N HIS A 58 12.90 -0.46 11.02
CA HIS A 58 14.21 -0.52 10.40
C HIS A 58 14.06 -0.23 8.92
N LEU A 59 14.79 0.77 8.42
CA LEU A 59 14.88 1.07 6.99
C LEU A 59 16.31 0.80 6.51
N SER A 60 16.43 -0.21 5.67
CA SER A 60 17.71 -0.67 5.14
C SER A 60 17.89 -0.26 3.69
N ARG A 61 19.12 0.02 3.29
CA ARG A 61 19.51 0.19 1.89
C ARG A 61 20.77 -0.61 1.56
N ARG A 62 20.93 -1.04 0.32
CA ARG A 62 22.17 -1.61 -0.20
C ARG A 62 22.39 -1.22 -1.65
N LYS A 63 23.66 -1.15 -2.07
CA LYS A 63 24.01 -1.01 -3.48
C LYS A 63 23.86 -2.38 -4.16
N LEU A 64 23.18 -2.46 -5.30
CA LEU A 64 23.08 -3.70 -6.07
C LEU A 64 24.35 -3.95 -6.91
N PRO A 65 24.66 -5.22 -7.26
CA PRO A 65 23.94 -6.44 -6.84
C PRO A 65 24.36 -7.00 -5.46
N GLU A 66 25.56 -6.66 -4.97
CA GLU A 66 26.21 -7.38 -3.85
C GLU A 66 26.63 -6.49 -2.68
N GLY A 67 26.14 -5.25 -2.62
CA GLY A 67 26.41 -4.34 -1.50
C GLY A 67 25.87 -4.87 -0.18
N LYS A 68 26.54 -4.52 0.92
CA LYS A 68 26.07 -4.79 2.28
C LYS A 68 24.86 -3.89 2.60
N TRP A 69 23.98 -4.38 3.47
CA TRP A 69 22.90 -3.57 4.02
C TRP A 69 23.44 -2.53 5.00
N GLU A 70 23.00 -1.30 4.83
CA GLU A 70 23.10 -0.20 5.78
C GLU A 70 21.71 0.05 6.34
N THR A 71 21.55 0.01 7.66
CA THR A 71 20.24 0.15 8.32
C THR A 71 20.23 1.38 9.20
N LEU A 72 19.19 2.20 9.04
CA LEU A 72 18.80 3.21 10.03
C LEU A 72 17.55 2.71 10.76
N VAL A 73 17.37 3.20 11.99
CA VAL A 73 16.23 2.84 12.82
C VAL A 73 15.50 4.10 13.25
N PHE A 74 14.17 4.04 13.28
CA PHE A 74 13.31 5.06 13.83
C PHE A 74 12.89 4.68 15.25
N ASP A 75 13.70 5.05 16.23
CA ASP A 75 13.49 4.76 17.65
C ASP A 75 12.51 5.73 18.35
N ASP A 76 12.01 6.72 17.62
CA ASP A 76 11.01 7.70 18.07
C ASP A 76 9.57 7.15 18.07
N TYR A 77 9.35 5.96 17.50
CA TYR A 77 8.04 5.33 17.41
C TYR A 77 8.08 3.86 17.87
N PRO A 78 7.71 3.55 19.12
CA PRO A 78 7.62 2.18 19.61
C PRO A 78 6.34 1.51 19.13
N GLN A 79 6.46 0.51 18.26
CA GLN A 79 5.36 -0.36 17.85
C GLN A 79 5.17 -1.43 18.94
N THR A 80 3.98 -1.48 19.55
CA THR A 80 3.66 -2.38 20.68
C THR A 80 2.46 -3.29 20.45
N THR A 81 1.65 -3.02 19.43
CA THR A 81 0.39 -3.74 19.18
C THR A 81 0.67 -5.04 18.43
N ASP A 82 0.29 -6.19 19.00
CA ASP A 82 0.40 -7.51 18.34
C ASP A 82 -0.78 -7.74 17.37
N ASP A 83 -0.77 -7.00 16.26
CA ASP A 83 -1.82 -7.01 15.24
C ASP A 83 -1.21 -7.10 13.83
N GLY A 84 -1.50 -8.18 13.11
CA GLY A 84 -0.93 -8.45 11.77
C GLY A 84 -1.29 -7.43 10.70
N HIS A 85 -2.28 -6.57 10.93
CA HIS A 85 -2.65 -5.47 10.03
C HIS A 85 -1.61 -4.35 10.04
N ASN A 86 -0.89 -4.20 11.16
CA ASN A 86 -0.03 -3.08 11.51
C ASN A 86 1.36 -3.14 10.85
N THR A 87 1.38 -3.47 9.56
CA THR A 87 2.59 -3.55 8.72
C THR A 87 3.20 -2.17 8.44
N VAL A 88 4.45 -2.15 7.95
CA VAL A 88 5.11 -0.94 7.41
C VAL A 88 5.17 -0.99 5.89
N GLN A 89 4.85 0.13 5.26
CA GLN A 89 4.82 0.29 3.81
C GLN A 89 5.94 1.24 3.37
N LEU A 90 6.53 0.96 2.21
CA LEU A 90 7.64 1.71 1.64
C LEU A 90 7.25 2.22 0.26
N GLY A 91 7.61 3.47 -0.04
CA GLY A 91 7.49 4.03 -1.39
C GLY A 91 8.69 4.91 -1.72
N VAL A 92 9.28 4.73 -2.90
CA VAL A 92 10.29 5.65 -3.44
C VAL A 92 9.68 6.43 -4.59
N CYS A 93 9.59 7.76 -4.45
CA CYS A 93 9.11 8.65 -5.50
C CYS A 93 10.13 8.72 -6.63
N PRO A 94 9.80 8.34 -7.88
CA PRO A 94 10.77 8.28 -8.96
C PRO A 94 11.31 9.64 -9.40
N GLY A 95 10.48 10.70 -9.32
CA GLY A 95 10.82 12.01 -9.88
C GLY A 95 11.82 12.81 -9.06
N ASP A 96 11.87 12.62 -7.74
CA ASP A 96 12.78 13.35 -6.85
C ASP A 96 13.52 12.46 -5.85
N GLY A 97 13.25 11.15 -5.80
CA GLY A 97 13.94 10.21 -4.94
C GLY A 97 13.65 10.40 -3.45
N THR A 98 12.54 11.01 -3.07
CA THR A 98 12.06 10.95 -1.68
C THR A 98 11.65 9.51 -1.32
N ILE A 99 11.92 9.12 -0.08
CA ILE A 99 11.50 7.84 0.49
C ILE A 99 10.35 8.10 1.45
N HIS A 100 9.24 7.41 1.27
CA HIS A 100 7.99 7.56 2.01
C HIS A 100 7.70 6.28 2.81
N LEU A 101 7.22 6.46 4.04
CA LEU A 101 6.82 5.37 4.92
C LEU A 101 5.43 5.65 5.50
N SER A 102 4.60 4.62 5.57
CA SER A 102 3.34 4.64 6.32
C SER A 102 3.15 3.30 7.02
N TYR A 103 2.71 3.30 8.27
CA TYR A 103 2.93 2.16 9.15
C TYR A 103 1.96 2.05 10.33
N ASP A 104 1.81 0.83 10.84
CA ASP A 104 1.14 0.51 12.10
C ASP A 104 -0.38 0.75 12.10
N HIS A 105 -1.10 0.59 10.98
CA HIS A 105 -2.53 0.93 10.90
C HIS A 105 -3.49 -0.25 11.01
N HIS A 106 -4.46 -0.15 11.91
CA HIS A 106 -5.70 -0.90 11.86
C HIS A 106 -6.86 -0.06 12.42
N CYS A 107 -7.44 0.75 11.55
CA CYS A 107 -8.45 1.76 11.90
C CYS A 107 -7.85 2.80 12.87
N ASP A 108 -6.75 3.42 12.44
CA ASP A 108 -5.96 4.36 13.21
C ASP A 108 -5.79 5.69 12.46
N VAL A 109 -5.43 6.74 13.19
CA VAL A 109 -4.94 7.98 12.58
C VAL A 109 -3.72 7.69 11.71
N LEU A 110 -3.59 8.40 10.59
CA LEU A 110 -2.44 8.29 9.70
C LEU A 110 -1.13 8.39 10.49
N ARG A 111 -0.18 7.55 10.09
CA ARG A 111 1.19 7.55 10.59
C ARG A 111 2.06 7.50 9.36
N TYR A 112 2.76 8.60 9.14
CA TYR A 112 3.47 8.83 7.90
C TYR A 112 4.76 9.59 8.18
N ARG A 113 5.81 9.31 7.42
CA ARG A 113 7.02 10.13 7.36
C ARG A 113 7.63 10.05 5.97
N HIS A 114 8.44 11.03 5.62
CA HIS A 114 9.19 11.00 4.36
C HIS A 114 10.59 11.59 4.52
N SER A 115 11.49 11.22 3.61
CA SER A 115 12.82 11.80 3.54
C SER A 115 12.79 13.17 2.87
N GLN A 116 13.89 13.92 3.03
CA GLN A 116 14.21 15.04 2.15
C GLN A 116 14.40 14.54 0.69
N PRO A 117 14.28 15.43 -0.32
CA PRO A 117 14.42 15.05 -1.73
C PRO A 117 15.85 14.65 -2.06
N GLY A 118 15.99 13.79 -3.07
CA GLY A 118 17.26 13.34 -3.60
C GLY A 118 17.90 12.16 -2.87
N VAL A 119 17.36 11.72 -1.72
CA VAL A 119 17.95 10.66 -0.88
C VAL A 119 18.11 9.35 -1.65
N ALA A 120 17.09 8.92 -2.39
CA ALA A 120 17.17 7.74 -3.25
C ALA A 120 17.80 8.04 -4.63
N GLN A 121 17.74 9.30 -5.09
CA GLN A 121 18.34 9.71 -6.36
C GLN A 121 19.87 9.70 -6.31
N ASN A 122 20.44 10.14 -5.19
CA ASN A 122 21.89 10.26 -4.97
C ASN A 122 22.31 9.64 -3.61
N PRO A 123 22.17 8.31 -3.40
CA PRO A 123 22.28 7.72 -2.06
C PRO A 123 23.63 7.94 -1.37
N LYS A 124 24.71 8.05 -2.16
CA LYS A 124 26.07 8.29 -1.67
C LYS A 124 26.29 9.71 -1.14
N SER A 125 25.46 10.66 -1.52
CA SER A 125 25.57 12.06 -1.10
C SER A 125 24.99 12.29 0.30
N PHE A 126 24.34 11.28 0.89
CA PHE A 126 23.69 11.37 2.19
C PHE A 126 24.26 10.32 3.15
N ALA A 127 24.62 10.77 4.36
CA ALA A 127 24.84 9.87 5.48
C ALA A 127 23.51 9.20 5.84
N TRP A 128 23.49 7.86 5.86
CA TRP A 128 22.27 7.09 6.10
C TRP A 128 21.87 7.18 7.57
N SER A 129 20.90 8.05 7.87
CA SER A 129 20.46 8.35 9.23
C SER A 129 19.00 8.77 9.26
N ALA A 130 18.31 8.51 10.38
CA ALA A 130 16.93 8.94 10.61
C ALA A 130 16.73 10.45 10.46
N SER A 131 17.78 11.27 10.65
CA SER A 131 17.74 12.73 10.46
C SER A 131 17.46 13.17 9.02
N LEU A 132 17.50 12.25 8.05
CA LEU A 132 17.07 12.52 6.67
C LEU A 132 15.55 12.62 6.53
N PHE A 133 14.79 12.21 7.54
CA PHE A 133 13.33 12.09 7.52
C PHE A 133 12.65 13.10 8.43
N THR A 134 11.40 13.40 8.12
CA THR A 134 10.52 14.13 9.04
C THR A 134 10.28 13.31 10.32
N PRO A 135 9.84 13.97 11.41
CA PRO A 135 9.11 13.29 12.48
C PRO A 135 7.87 12.56 11.95
N HIS A 136 7.25 11.74 12.79
CA HIS A 136 5.92 11.19 12.52
C HIS A 136 4.90 12.31 12.24
N LEU A 137 4.15 12.15 11.16
CA LEU A 137 3.07 13.02 10.73
C LEU A 137 1.74 12.27 10.77
N SER A 138 0.70 12.98 11.21
CA SER A 138 -0.71 12.53 11.16
C SER A 138 -1.47 13.02 9.93
N ARG A 139 -0.76 13.65 8.98
CA ARG A 139 -1.31 14.18 7.74
C ARG A 139 -0.28 14.07 6.62
N LEU A 140 -0.75 13.89 5.38
CA LEU A 140 0.12 13.99 4.21
C LEU A 140 0.59 15.44 4.00
N PRO A 141 1.85 15.67 3.63
CA PRO A 141 2.42 17.01 3.52
C PRO A 141 1.78 17.79 2.36
N GLY A 142 1.51 19.07 2.62
CA GLY A 142 0.83 19.96 1.68
C GLY A 142 -0.70 20.01 1.81
N LEU A 143 -1.30 19.13 2.62
CA LEU A 143 -2.74 19.12 2.88
C LEU A 143 -3.11 19.91 4.15
N GLY A 144 -4.26 20.58 4.14
CA GLY A 144 -4.79 21.31 5.28
C GLY A 144 -5.64 20.44 6.21
N ALA A 145 -6.22 21.07 7.25
CA ALA A 145 -7.00 20.39 8.29
C ALA A 145 -8.35 19.86 7.80
N GLU A 146 -8.81 20.31 6.63
CA GLU A 146 -10.00 19.80 5.95
C GLU A 146 -9.93 18.30 5.65
N HIS A 147 -8.73 17.69 5.67
CA HIS A 147 -8.54 16.26 5.45
C HIS A 147 -8.33 15.44 6.73
N ASP A 148 -8.38 16.05 7.93
CA ASP A 148 -8.10 15.34 9.18
C ASP A 148 -9.06 14.18 9.46
N GLU A 149 -10.34 14.35 9.12
CA GLU A 149 -11.34 13.29 9.25
C GLU A 149 -11.02 12.09 8.35
N LEU A 150 -10.66 12.34 7.08
CA LEU A 150 -10.27 11.31 6.12
C LEU A 150 -9.07 10.48 6.60
N PHE A 151 -8.13 11.13 7.28
CA PHE A 151 -6.92 10.49 7.79
C PHE A 151 -7.03 9.98 9.23
N SER A 152 -8.22 9.98 9.83
CA SER A 152 -8.42 9.57 11.22
C SER A 152 -8.63 8.06 11.43
N TYR A 153 -8.92 7.32 10.36
CA TYR A 153 -9.38 5.92 10.45
C TYR A 153 -8.87 5.07 9.28
N ILE A 154 -7.55 4.95 9.16
CA ILE A 154 -6.85 4.28 8.05
C ILE A 154 -6.53 2.83 8.37
N THR A 155 -6.54 1.98 7.35
CA THR A 155 -5.91 0.65 7.31
C THR A 155 -5.26 0.44 5.94
N TYR A 156 -4.25 -0.43 5.85
CA TYR A 156 -3.61 -0.86 4.58
C TYR A 156 -3.15 0.27 3.65
N PRO A 157 -2.30 1.20 4.12
CA PRO A 157 -1.68 2.12 3.19
C PRO A 157 -0.86 1.37 2.12
N ARG A 158 -0.67 2.00 0.97
CA ARG A 158 0.14 1.48 -0.13
C ARG A 158 0.77 2.64 -0.90
N PHE A 159 2.00 2.45 -1.37
CA PHE A 159 2.62 3.34 -2.34
C PHE A 159 2.74 2.67 -3.70
N VAL A 160 2.48 3.42 -4.77
CA VAL A 160 2.64 2.94 -6.16
C VAL A 160 3.42 4.00 -6.95
N GLN A 161 4.49 3.59 -7.62
CA GLN A 161 5.23 4.46 -8.51
C GLN A 161 4.36 4.82 -9.72
N LEU A 162 4.06 6.11 -9.89
CA LEU A 162 3.11 6.61 -10.89
C LEU A 162 3.84 7.57 -11.85
N GLY A 163 4.59 7.02 -12.80
CA GLY A 163 5.45 7.80 -13.68
C GLY A 163 6.57 8.48 -12.87
N THR A 164 6.60 9.81 -12.85
CA THR A 164 7.51 10.57 -11.98
C THR A 164 6.96 10.79 -10.57
N ASN A 165 5.69 10.49 -10.34
CA ASN A 165 4.98 10.76 -9.10
C ASN A 165 4.87 9.50 -8.23
N LEU A 166 4.30 9.65 -7.03
CA LEU A 166 4.00 8.55 -6.13
C LEU A 166 2.52 8.60 -5.74
N LEU A 167 1.76 7.56 -6.08
CA LEU A 167 0.39 7.36 -5.60
C LEU A 167 0.45 6.78 -4.18
N PHE A 168 -0.44 7.27 -3.32
CA PHE A 168 -0.72 6.73 -2.00
C PHE A 168 -2.19 6.28 -1.96
N SER A 169 -2.41 4.97 -1.85
CA SER A 169 -3.74 4.38 -1.65
C SER A 169 -3.89 3.98 -0.19
N PHE A 170 -5.09 4.16 0.36
CA PHE A 170 -5.39 3.81 1.74
C PHE A 170 -6.88 3.52 1.91
N ARG A 171 -7.18 2.61 2.82
CA ARG A 171 -8.55 2.22 3.13
C ARG A 171 -9.06 2.95 4.36
N THR A 172 -10.28 3.45 4.32
CA THR A 172 -11.02 3.91 5.51
C THR A 172 -12.13 2.93 5.88
N GLY A 173 -12.67 3.10 7.10
CA GLY A 173 -13.74 2.26 7.62
C GLY A 173 -13.29 0.86 8.05
N LYS A 174 -14.25 -0.01 8.32
CA LYS A 174 -14.05 -1.34 8.93
C LYS A 174 -14.56 -2.47 8.05
N ALA A 175 -14.22 -3.71 8.38
CA ALA A 175 -14.56 -4.85 7.53
C ALA A 175 -16.06 -4.89 7.17
N GLY A 176 -16.35 -4.90 5.87
CA GLY A 176 -17.70 -4.83 5.30
C GLY A 176 -18.30 -3.42 5.16
N LEU A 177 -17.65 -2.37 5.68
CA LEU A 177 -18.06 -0.97 5.61
C LEU A 177 -16.82 -0.07 5.48
N GLY A 178 -16.21 -0.08 4.31
CA GLY A 178 -15.05 0.74 4.05
C GLY A 178 -14.85 1.03 2.57
N ASP A 179 -14.01 2.02 2.32
CA ASP A 179 -13.75 2.60 1.02
C ASP A 179 -12.23 2.67 0.80
N ASP A 180 -11.81 2.60 -0.46
CA ASP A 180 -10.42 2.88 -0.86
C ASP A 180 -10.32 4.30 -1.43
N HIS A 181 -9.28 5.00 -1.00
CA HIS A 181 -8.99 6.38 -1.38
C HIS A 181 -7.61 6.47 -1.99
N VAL A 182 -7.42 7.45 -2.88
CA VAL A 182 -6.15 7.73 -3.52
C VAL A 182 -5.74 9.18 -3.37
N ALA A 183 -4.46 9.39 -3.08
CA ALA A 183 -3.79 10.67 -3.12
C ALA A 183 -2.50 10.57 -3.96
N VAL A 184 -2.08 11.64 -4.60
CA VAL A 184 -0.85 11.67 -5.42
C VAL A 184 0.13 12.68 -4.86
N TYR A 185 1.35 12.22 -4.60
CA TYR A 185 2.51 13.05 -4.38
C TYR A 185 3.13 13.44 -5.72
N SER A 186 3.18 14.75 -5.99
CA SER A 186 3.91 15.26 -7.15
C SER A 186 5.38 15.49 -6.79
N ALA A 187 6.27 14.87 -7.55
CA ALA A 187 7.71 15.03 -7.35
C ALA A 187 8.12 16.51 -7.43
N GLN A 188 9.03 16.91 -6.56
CA GLN A 188 9.65 18.21 -6.65
C GLN A 188 10.63 18.20 -7.83
N THR A 189 10.24 18.76 -8.97
CA THR A 189 11.20 19.02 -10.04
C THR A 189 12.25 19.99 -9.50
N GLN A 190 13.50 19.54 -9.37
CA GLN A 190 14.61 20.47 -9.26
C GLN A 190 14.70 21.23 -10.59
N ASN A 191 14.03 22.38 -10.67
CA ASN A 191 14.25 23.31 -11.76
C ASN A 191 15.70 23.80 -11.66
N GLY A 192 16.55 23.30 -12.55
CA GLY A 192 17.84 23.90 -12.92
C GLY A 192 18.98 23.63 -11.94
N GLY A 193 20.09 23.13 -12.47
CA GLY A 193 21.26 22.74 -11.68
C GLY A 193 22.07 23.88 -11.10
N GLY A 194 22.95 23.50 -10.17
CA GLY A 194 24.13 24.29 -9.81
C GLY A 194 24.11 24.84 -8.38
N GLY A 195 24.93 24.22 -7.52
CA GLY A 195 25.71 24.93 -6.52
C GLY A 195 25.01 25.29 -5.20
N GLY A 196 25.38 24.56 -4.15
CA GLY A 196 25.86 25.13 -2.87
C GLY A 196 24.96 26.06 -2.06
N GLY A 197 24.74 25.67 -0.80
CA GLY A 197 24.50 26.61 0.30
C GLY A 197 23.06 26.65 0.79
N GLY A 198 22.90 26.47 2.10
CA GLY A 198 21.62 26.40 2.77
C GLY A 198 20.77 27.66 2.68
N GLY A 199 19.46 27.44 2.79
CA GLY A 199 18.43 28.49 2.87
C GLY A 199 17.07 27.88 2.55
N GLY A 200 16.17 27.82 3.53
CA GLY A 200 14.83 27.25 3.38
C GLY A 200 13.94 28.04 2.41
N GLY A 201 13.10 27.31 1.67
CA GLY A 201 12.05 27.79 0.77
C GLY A 201 12.43 27.62 -0.71
N GLY A 202 11.67 26.95 -1.58
CA GLY A 202 10.37 26.33 -1.42
C GLY A 202 9.93 25.72 -2.76
N GLY A 203 9.85 24.40 -2.80
CA GLY A 203 8.79 23.70 -3.51
C GLY A 203 8.06 22.92 -2.42
N ALA A 204 6.83 23.31 -2.09
CA ALA A 204 6.09 22.60 -1.05
C ALA A 204 5.89 21.15 -1.50
N TYR A 205 6.22 20.19 -0.64
CA TYR A 205 5.74 18.82 -0.77
C TYR A 205 4.22 18.89 -0.95
N LYS A 206 3.71 18.33 -2.04
CA LYS A 206 2.31 18.47 -2.44
C LYS A 206 1.73 17.10 -2.69
N TYR A 207 1.05 16.58 -1.68
CA TYR A 207 -0.03 15.64 -1.94
C TYR A 207 -1.27 16.38 -2.45
N GLU A 208 -2.00 15.71 -3.34
CA GLU A 208 -3.36 16.02 -3.72
C GLU A 208 -4.21 14.79 -3.43
N VAL A 209 -5.30 14.92 -2.68
CA VAL A 209 -6.29 13.86 -2.55
C VAL A 209 -7.13 13.84 -3.82
N LEU A 210 -7.08 12.75 -4.58
CA LEU A 210 -7.87 12.63 -5.81
C LEU A 210 -9.32 12.27 -5.49
N GLY A 211 -9.55 11.43 -4.48
CA GLY A 211 -10.88 11.03 -4.00
C GLY A 211 -10.97 9.54 -3.69
N THR A 212 -12.21 9.07 -3.53
CA THR A 212 -12.55 7.67 -3.31
C THR A 212 -12.56 6.90 -4.64
N ASN A 213 -11.54 6.10 -4.94
CA ASN A 213 -11.51 5.30 -6.16
C ASN A 213 -12.47 4.11 -6.11
N LEU A 214 -12.54 3.41 -4.99
CA LEU A 214 -13.43 2.25 -4.80
C LEU A 214 -14.32 2.48 -3.59
N GLN A 215 -15.64 2.49 -3.81
CA GLN A 215 -16.62 2.67 -2.75
C GLN A 215 -17.32 1.34 -2.44
N GLY A 216 -17.49 1.07 -1.14
CA GLY A 216 -18.32 -0.02 -0.63
C GLY A 216 -19.80 0.38 -0.51
N VAL A 217 -20.70 -0.56 -0.75
CA VAL A 217 -22.15 -0.42 -0.49
C VAL A 217 -22.63 -1.72 0.12
N ASP A 218 -22.87 -1.73 1.43
CA ASP A 218 -23.08 -2.97 2.23
C ASP A 218 -22.01 -4.04 1.96
N ASN A 219 -20.80 -3.59 1.65
CA ASN A 219 -19.62 -4.39 1.41
C ASN A 219 -18.35 -3.52 1.52
N ASN A 220 -17.18 -4.13 1.34
CA ASN A 220 -15.91 -3.43 1.28
C ASN A 220 -15.05 -3.93 0.11
N PRO A 221 -14.45 -3.06 -0.71
CA PRO A 221 -13.46 -3.44 -1.70
C PRO A 221 -12.11 -3.77 -1.02
N TYR A 222 -11.52 -4.89 -1.39
CA TYR A 222 -10.19 -5.30 -0.94
C TYR A 222 -9.27 -5.50 -2.14
N ILE A 223 -8.34 -4.57 -2.32
CA ILE A 223 -7.43 -4.52 -3.46
C ILE A 223 -6.40 -5.66 -3.40
N HIS A 224 -6.26 -6.39 -4.50
CA HIS A 224 -5.13 -7.30 -4.74
C HIS A 224 -3.90 -6.55 -5.23
N GLY A 225 -4.08 -5.56 -6.11
CA GLY A 225 -2.98 -4.84 -6.71
C GLY A 225 -3.38 -3.48 -7.28
N LEU A 226 -2.39 -2.60 -7.35
CA LEU A 226 -2.42 -1.31 -8.03
C LEU A 226 -1.08 -1.20 -8.75
N ASP A 227 -1.07 -1.57 -10.04
CA ASP A 227 0.17 -1.60 -10.83
C ASP A 227 0.10 -0.53 -11.90
N TYR A 228 1.12 0.33 -11.95
CA TYR A 228 1.27 1.30 -13.02
C TYR A 228 2.23 0.79 -14.08
N ARG A 229 1.75 0.62 -15.31
CA ARG A 229 2.56 0.14 -16.43
C ARG A 229 2.14 0.82 -17.72
N ASN A 230 3.12 1.23 -18.52
CA ASN A 230 2.92 1.82 -19.84
C ASN A 230 1.89 2.98 -19.89
N GLY A 231 1.84 3.81 -18.84
CA GLY A 231 0.89 4.94 -18.78
C GLY A 231 -0.46 4.62 -18.15
N ARG A 232 -0.70 3.36 -17.76
CA ARG A 232 -1.98 2.91 -17.20
C ARG A 232 -1.81 2.37 -15.79
N LEU A 233 -2.66 2.82 -14.87
CA LEU A 233 -2.82 2.26 -13.54
C LEU A 233 -3.91 1.18 -13.56
N HIS A 234 -3.59 -0.04 -13.17
CA HIS A 234 -4.51 -1.18 -13.14
C HIS A 234 -4.86 -1.55 -11.71
N ALA A 235 -6.14 -1.71 -11.42
CA ALA A 235 -6.64 -2.16 -10.12
C ALA A 235 -7.44 -3.46 -10.27
N THR A 236 -7.19 -4.41 -9.37
CA THR A 236 -8.08 -5.54 -9.12
C THR A 236 -8.40 -5.64 -7.65
N TRP A 237 -9.62 -6.06 -7.34
CA TRP A 237 -10.10 -6.21 -5.98
C TRP A 237 -11.19 -7.28 -5.90
N VAL A 238 -11.46 -7.75 -4.69
CA VAL A 238 -12.71 -8.47 -4.37
C VAL A 238 -13.60 -7.56 -3.54
N TYR A 239 -14.90 -7.83 -3.54
CA TYR A 239 -15.77 -7.27 -2.52
C TYR A 239 -15.99 -8.29 -1.42
N ARG A 240 -16.02 -7.83 -0.16
CA ARG A 240 -16.52 -8.61 0.97
C ARG A 240 -17.85 -8.05 1.42
N GLY A 241 -18.92 -8.84 1.29
CA GLY A 241 -20.25 -8.43 1.74
C GLY A 241 -20.31 -8.20 3.26
N PHE A 242 -21.08 -7.19 3.67
CA PHE A 242 -21.35 -6.93 5.07
C PHE A 242 -22.33 -7.96 5.65
N VAL A 243 -22.06 -8.38 6.88
CA VAL A 243 -22.92 -9.16 7.74
C VAL A 243 -23.11 -8.37 9.02
N HIS A 244 -24.37 -8.06 9.33
CA HIS A 244 -24.74 -7.32 10.53
C HIS A 244 -24.31 -8.07 11.80
N TYR A 245 -23.83 -7.32 12.78
CA TYR A 245 -23.53 -7.83 14.12
C TYR A 245 -23.84 -6.76 15.17
N GLU A 246 -24.15 -7.18 16.40
CA GLU A 246 -24.44 -6.23 17.49
C GLU A 246 -23.19 -5.40 17.86
N GLY A 247 -23.35 -4.07 17.88
CA GLY A 247 -22.27 -3.11 18.09
C GLY A 247 -21.54 -2.70 16.81
N TRP A 248 -22.07 -3.05 15.62
CA TRP A 248 -21.45 -2.67 14.35
C TRP A 248 -21.42 -1.16 14.10
N ASP A 249 -22.18 -0.35 14.81
CA ASP A 249 -22.21 1.11 14.69
C ASP A 249 -21.49 1.81 15.84
N ASP A 250 -21.02 1.06 16.84
CA ASP A 250 -20.22 1.58 17.95
C ASP A 250 -18.76 1.85 17.47
N PRO A 251 -18.28 3.11 17.53
CA PRO A 251 -16.91 3.44 17.14
C PRO A 251 -15.85 2.83 18.07
N LEU A 252 -16.24 2.39 19.28
CA LEU A 252 -15.36 1.75 20.25
C LEU A 252 -15.34 0.22 20.12
N ASP A 253 -16.25 -0.37 19.32
CA ASP A 253 -16.26 -1.82 19.09
C ASP A 253 -15.01 -2.25 18.33
N THR A 254 -14.34 -3.30 18.81
CA THR A 254 -13.12 -3.84 18.21
C THR A 254 -13.32 -5.25 17.62
N LYS A 255 -14.55 -5.77 17.56
CA LYS A 255 -14.82 -7.12 17.02
C LYS A 255 -14.44 -7.22 15.55
N HIS A 256 -14.59 -6.11 14.80
CA HIS A 256 -14.17 -6.02 13.41
C HIS A 256 -12.64 -6.11 13.22
N LYS A 257 -11.86 -5.88 14.29
CA LYS A 257 -10.39 -5.99 14.25
C LYS A 257 -9.90 -7.43 14.45
N GLN A 258 -10.78 -8.36 14.78
CA GLN A 258 -10.40 -9.77 14.96
C GLN A 258 -10.28 -10.48 13.61
N GLN A 259 -9.30 -11.37 13.46
CA GLN A 259 -9.10 -12.15 12.23
C GLN A 259 -10.33 -13.01 11.83
N ARG A 260 -11.15 -13.42 12.80
CA ARG A 260 -12.44 -14.09 12.61
C ARG A 260 -13.60 -13.28 13.18
N GLY A 261 -13.69 -12.02 12.78
CA GLY A 261 -14.88 -11.20 13.02
C GLY A 261 -16.09 -11.67 12.19
N PRO A 262 -17.27 -11.06 12.41
CA PRO A 262 -18.53 -11.43 11.72
C PRO A 262 -18.49 -11.22 10.20
N ASN A 263 -17.52 -10.45 9.72
CA ASN A 263 -17.27 -10.16 8.31
C ASN A 263 -15.99 -10.88 7.85
N SER A 264 -15.98 -12.21 7.87
CA SER A 264 -14.83 -13.03 7.45
C SER A 264 -14.79 -13.31 5.93
N ALA A 265 -13.71 -13.95 5.49
CA ALA A 265 -13.37 -14.16 4.08
C ALA A 265 -14.42 -14.96 3.29
N GLU A 266 -15.29 -15.73 3.94
CA GLU A 266 -16.40 -16.45 3.26
C GLU A 266 -17.39 -15.49 2.58
N ASN A 267 -17.42 -14.22 2.98
CA ASN A 267 -18.24 -13.19 2.35
C ASN A 267 -17.55 -12.50 1.17
N ASN A 268 -16.31 -12.88 0.84
CA ASN A 268 -15.64 -12.43 -0.37
C ASN A 268 -16.34 -13.00 -1.60
N HIS A 269 -16.49 -12.17 -2.63
CA HIS A 269 -17.06 -12.55 -3.92
C HIS A 269 -16.52 -11.63 -5.01
N ASN A 270 -16.58 -12.16 -6.24
CA ASN A 270 -16.09 -11.55 -7.47
C ASN A 270 -14.60 -11.19 -7.45
N ILE A 271 -13.97 -11.24 -8.61
CA ILE A 271 -12.75 -10.47 -8.86
C ILE A 271 -13.13 -9.38 -9.84
N CYS A 272 -12.97 -8.13 -9.41
CA CYS A 272 -13.28 -6.94 -10.18
C CYS A 272 -12.01 -6.34 -10.78
N TYR A 273 -12.18 -5.54 -11.84
CA TYR A 273 -11.12 -4.85 -12.55
C TYR A 273 -11.57 -3.46 -13.00
N ALA A 274 -10.65 -2.51 -12.87
CA ALA A 274 -10.74 -1.18 -13.46
C ALA A 274 -9.34 -0.65 -13.75
N TYR A 275 -9.25 0.36 -14.61
CA TYR A 275 -7.99 1.03 -14.89
C TYR A 275 -8.16 2.55 -15.02
N SER A 276 -7.04 3.26 -14.90
CA SER A 276 -6.96 4.70 -15.11
C SER A 276 -5.81 5.03 -16.07
N ASP A 277 -6.07 5.88 -17.07
CA ASP A 277 -5.08 6.36 -18.04
C ASP A 277 -4.50 7.74 -17.66
N ASP A 278 -4.97 8.36 -16.57
CA ASP A 278 -4.68 9.75 -16.19
C ASP A 278 -4.18 9.89 -14.75
N GLY A 279 -3.56 8.82 -14.24
CA GLY A 279 -2.92 8.83 -12.92
C GLY A 279 -3.88 8.67 -11.75
N GLY A 280 -5.02 8.02 -11.96
CA GLY A 280 -6.01 7.70 -10.93
C GLY A 280 -7.15 8.72 -10.81
N ARG A 281 -7.26 9.69 -11.73
CA ARG A 281 -8.29 10.76 -11.68
C ARG A 281 -9.63 10.28 -12.24
N THR A 282 -9.58 9.55 -13.36
CA THR A 282 -10.74 8.87 -13.92
C THR A 282 -10.48 7.37 -14.01
N TRP A 283 -11.56 6.59 -13.82
CA TRP A 283 -11.51 5.14 -13.84
C TRP A 283 -12.46 4.59 -14.89
N LYS A 284 -12.00 3.58 -15.63
CA LYS A 284 -12.73 2.86 -16.67
C LYS A 284 -12.81 1.38 -16.35
N ASN A 285 -13.89 0.74 -16.76
CA ASN A 285 -14.03 -0.71 -16.70
C ASN A 285 -13.21 -1.42 -17.80
N GLY A 286 -13.24 -2.76 -17.84
CA GLY A 286 -12.51 -3.55 -18.83
C GLY A 286 -12.93 -3.31 -20.29
N ALA A 287 -14.11 -2.76 -20.54
CA ALA A 287 -14.60 -2.40 -21.88
C ALA A 287 -14.24 -0.96 -22.29
N GLY A 288 -13.52 -0.22 -21.44
CA GLY A 288 -13.14 1.17 -21.67
C GLY A 288 -14.25 2.19 -21.40
N GLU A 289 -15.36 1.77 -20.79
CA GLU A 289 -16.43 2.67 -20.37
C GLU A 289 -16.01 3.39 -19.06
N LEU A 290 -16.22 4.71 -18.99
CA LEU A 290 -15.98 5.50 -17.78
C LEU A 290 -16.93 5.04 -16.65
N ILE A 291 -16.38 4.74 -15.48
CA ILE A 291 -17.14 4.33 -14.29
C ILE A 291 -17.02 5.32 -13.13
N ALA A 292 -16.00 6.18 -13.12
CA ALA A 292 -15.85 7.24 -12.12
C ALA A 292 -14.94 8.38 -12.60
N ASP A 293 -15.34 9.61 -12.27
CA ASP A 293 -14.51 10.82 -12.27
C ASP A 293 -14.38 11.36 -10.84
N LEU A 294 -13.19 11.20 -10.24
CA LEU A 294 -12.99 11.53 -8.82
C LEU A 294 -13.09 13.04 -8.55
N ALA A 295 -12.81 13.88 -9.55
CA ALA A 295 -12.98 15.33 -9.42
C ALA A 295 -14.46 15.75 -9.29
N LYS A 296 -15.39 14.89 -9.71
CA LYS A 296 -16.83 15.05 -9.50
C LYS A 296 -17.35 14.38 -8.22
N GLY A 297 -16.47 13.74 -7.44
CA GLY A 297 -16.86 12.93 -6.28
C GLY A 297 -17.53 11.61 -6.65
N GLU A 298 -17.32 11.12 -7.87
CA GLU A 298 -17.79 9.80 -8.30
C GLU A 298 -16.79 8.70 -7.85
N SER A 299 -17.26 7.46 -7.74
CA SER A 299 -16.45 6.31 -7.35
C SER A 299 -16.89 5.06 -8.09
N ALA A 300 -15.98 4.10 -8.29
CA ALA A 300 -16.38 2.76 -8.71
C ALA A 300 -17.12 2.08 -7.55
N ARG A 301 -18.38 1.74 -7.76
CA ARG A 301 -19.30 1.14 -6.78
C ARG A 301 -19.60 -0.30 -7.16
N PRO A 302 -20.16 -1.12 -6.26
CA PRO A 302 -20.45 -2.53 -6.54
C PRO A 302 -21.42 -2.74 -7.71
N ASP A 303 -22.26 -1.74 -8.00
CA ASP A 303 -23.21 -1.70 -9.11
C ASP A 303 -22.66 -1.02 -10.38
N SER A 304 -21.41 -0.54 -10.38
CA SER A 304 -20.78 0.00 -11.58
C SER A 304 -20.72 -1.07 -12.68
N LYS A 305 -21.24 -0.73 -13.86
CA LYS A 305 -21.34 -1.65 -14.99
C LYS A 305 -19.95 -2.16 -15.43
N GLY A 306 -19.83 -3.47 -15.66
CA GLY A 306 -18.67 -4.08 -16.32
C GLY A 306 -17.40 -4.19 -15.47
N ILE A 307 -17.47 -3.95 -14.16
CA ILE A 307 -16.31 -4.08 -13.26
C ILE A 307 -15.99 -5.53 -12.90
N VAL A 308 -16.95 -6.46 -12.96
CA VAL A 308 -16.74 -7.87 -12.61
C VAL A 308 -15.99 -8.55 -13.75
N ALA A 309 -14.71 -8.87 -13.52
CA ALA A 309 -13.87 -9.61 -14.47
C ALA A 309 -14.08 -11.12 -14.35
N PHE A 310 -14.26 -11.61 -13.11
CA PHE A 310 -14.60 -12.99 -12.82
C PHE A 310 -15.74 -13.03 -11.81
N ASP A 311 -16.87 -13.61 -12.22
CA ASP A 311 -18.00 -13.87 -11.33
C ASP A 311 -17.68 -15.07 -10.43
N ILE A 312 -17.59 -14.82 -9.13
CA ILE A 312 -17.20 -15.81 -8.13
C ILE A 312 -18.13 -15.65 -6.92
N PRO A 313 -18.98 -16.64 -6.60
CA PRO A 313 -19.94 -16.51 -5.52
C PRO A 313 -19.26 -16.52 -4.14
N LYS A 314 -19.96 -15.98 -3.14
CA LYS A 314 -19.60 -16.13 -1.72
C LYS A 314 -19.49 -17.61 -1.34
N GLY A 315 -18.67 -17.91 -0.35
CA GLY A 315 -18.43 -19.29 0.10
C GLY A 315 -17.57 -20.13 -0.86
N SER A 316 -17.10 -19.56 -1.99
CA SER A 316 -16.17 -20.26 -2.90
C SER A 316 -14.77 -20.37 -2.31
N GLY A 317 -14.51 -19.80 -1.12
CA GLY A 317 -13.17 -19.83 -0.53
C GLY A 317 -12.23 -18.75 -1.04
N LEU A 318 -12.75 -17.79 -1.81
CA LEU A 318 -12.03 -16.65 -2.34
C LEU A 318 -11.35 -15.84 -1.22
N SER A 319 -10.05 -15.58 -1.36
CA SER A 319 -9.30 -14.69 -0.46
C SER A 319 -9.25 -13.24 -0.97
N ASN A 320 -8.78 -12.33 -0.13
CA ASN A 320 -8.62 -10.91 -0.43
C ASN A 320 -7.18 -10.46 -0.14
N GLN A 321 -6.75 -9.35 -0.75
CA GLN A 321 -5.41 -8.75 -0.53
C GLN A 321 -4.23 -9.71 -0.75
N GLU A 322 -4.36 -10.56 -1.78
CA GLU A 322 -3.26 -11.37 -2.30
C GLU A 322 -2.32 -10.53 -3.20
N ALA A 323 -2.12 -10.93 -4.46
CA ALA A 323 -1.19 -10.26 -5.36
C ALA A 323 -1.74 -10.09 -6.78
N GLN A 324 -1.28 -9.02 -7.42
CA GLN A 324 -1.46 -8.73 -8.84
C GLN A 324 -0.09 -8.56 -9.50
N ALA A 325 -0.02 -8.76 -10.80
CA ALA A 325 1.02 -8.19 -11.66
C ALA A 325 0.42 -7.83 -13.03
N VAL A 326 1.00 -6.83 -13.70
CA VAL A 326 0.68 -6.48 -15.09
C VAL A 326 1.89 -6.79 -15.97
N ASP A 327 1.69 -7.58 -17.02
CA ASP A 327 2.75 -7.97 -17.96
C ASP A 327 3.11 -6.86 -18.96
N GLY A 328 4.10 -7.12 -19.84
CA GLY A 328 4.59 -6.14 -20.81
C GLY A 328 3.59 -5.72 -21.88
N GLU A 329 2.59 -6.56 -22.14
CA GLU A 329 1.55 -6.37 -23.15
C GLU A 329 0.28 -5.73 -22.54
N GLY A 330 0.23 -5.60 -21.21
CA GLY A 330 -0.91 -5.06 -20.47
C GLY A 330 -1.86 -6.12 -19.93
N GLY A 331 -1.48 -7.41 -19.99
CA GLY A 331 -2.24 -8.51 -19.39
C GLY A 331 -2.15 -8.44 -17.87
N VAL A 332 -3.29 -8.66 -17.21
CA VAL A 332 -3.41 -8.56 -15.76
C VAL A 332 -3.47 -9.95 -15.16
N HIS A 333 -2.56 -10.24 -14.24
CA HIS A 333 -2.43 -11.49 -13.54
C HIS A 333 -2.83 -11.28 -12.08
N VAL A 334 -3.75 -12.09 -11.56
CA VAL A 334 -4.09 -12.13 -10.14
C VAL A 334 -3.82 -13.53 -9.63
N LEU A 335 -2.98 -13.66 -8.61
CA LEU A 335 -2.81 -14.90 -7.88
C LEU A 335 -3.67 -14.83 -6.62
N ASN A 336 -4.66 -15.71 -6.52
CA ASN A 336 -5.58 -15.74 -5.38
C ASN A 336 -5.86 -17.19 -4.95
N ARG A 337 -6.52 -17.37 -3.82
CA ARG A 337 -7.00 -18.65 -3.32
C ARG A 337 -8.49 -18.78 -3.64
N ASP A 338 -8.90 -19.97 -4.07
CA ASP A 338 -10.28 -20.31 -4.43
C ASP A 338 -10.48 -21.83 -4.24
N ALA A 339 -11.70 -22.27 -3.96
CA ALA A 339 -12.01 -23.68 -3.82
C ALA A 339 -12.13 -24.33 -5.19
N VAL A 340 -11.35 -25.40 -5.41
CA VAL A 340 -11.40 -26.23 -6.61
C VAL A 340 -11.64 -27.66 -6.15
N ASP A 341 -12.80 -28.21 -6.53
CA ASP A 341 -13.31 -29.51 -6.09
C ASP A 341 -13.45 -29.64 -4.56
N GLY A 342 -13.85 -28.54 -3.90
CA GLY A 342 -14.05 -28.49 -2.45
C GLY A 342 -12.77 -28.27 -1.63
N GLU A 343 -11.62 -28.15 -2.28
CA GLU A 343 -10.33 -27.88 -1.62
C GLU A 343 -9.81 -26.47 -1.93
N GLN A 344 -9.29 -25.79 -0.92
CA GLN A 344 -8.62 -24.51 -1.07
C GLN A 344 -7.33 -24.65 -1.87
N LYS A 345 -7.25 -23.98 -3.03
CA LYS A 345 -6.07 -24.03 -3.91
C LYS A 345 -5.68 -22.62 -4.36
N TRP A 346 -4.39 -22.47 -4.70
CA TRP A 346 -3.93 -21.31 -5.45
C TRP A 346 -4.48 -21.38 -6.87
N LYS A 347 -5.05 -20.26 -7.32
CA LYS A 347 -5.62 -20.09 -8.65
C LYS A 347 -5.07 -18.80 -9.26
N HIS A 348 -4.58 -18.94 -10.48
CA HIS A 348 -4.13 -17.82 -11.29
C HIS A 348 -5.28 -17.39 -12.20
N TYR A 349 -5.69 -16.13 -12.05
CA TYR A 349 -6.64 -15.46 -12.92
C TYR A 349 -5.87 -14.58 -13.88
N TYR A 350 -6.18 -14.69 -15.16
CA TYR A 350 -5.55 -13.92 -16.21
C TYR A 350 -6.60 -13.19 -17.03
N ARG A 351 -6.44 -11.87 -17.13
CA ARG A 351 -7.21 -11.02 -18.02
C ARG A 351 -6.29 -10.55 -19.15
N SER A 352 -6.71 -10.78 -20.39
CA SER A 352 -5.96 -10.30 -21.56
C SER A 352 -5.95 -8.76 -21.63
N PRO A 353 -4.99 -8.15 -22.34
CA PRO A 353 -5.02 -6.70 -22.60
C PRO A 353 -6.35 -6.23 -23.24
N ASP A 354 -6.95 -7.08 -24.10
CA ASP A 354 -8.08 -6.73 -24.96
C ASP A 354 -9.46 -6.83 -24.28
N GLY A 355 -9.58 -7.48 -23.12
CA GLY A 355 -10.90 -7.83 -22.60
C GLY A 355 -10.85 -9.01 -21.66
#